data_AF-A0A1V2UNF6-F1
#
_entry.id   AF-A0A1V2UNF6-F1
#
_cell.length_a   1.000
_cell.length_b   1.000
_cell.length_c   1.000
_cell.angle_alpha   90.00
_cell.angle_beta   90.00
_cell.angle_gamma   90.00
#
_symmetry.space_group_name_H-M   'P 1'
#
loop_
_entity.id
_entity.type
_entity.pdbx_description
1 polymer ?
#
loop_
_entity_poly.entity_id
_entity_poly.type
_entity_poly.pdbx_seq_one_letter_code
_entity_poly.pdbx_strand_id
1 'polypeptide(L)'
;ASYDSTTGAVSSPTYTVNGNNVNNVGDAITALDKGWTLQSNGSNAAAVKAGDTVDIGTVAGETNLKVTKTGNTIQYGLNRDLDLDSVTTGDSKLDSNGLTIAGGPSVTKTGIDAAGNTISNVAAGTNATDAVNKGQLD
;
A
#
# COMPACT_ATOMS: atom_id res chain seq x y z
N ALA A 1 21.08 7.61 -41.96
CA ALA A 1 21.05 7.84 -43.41
C ALA A 1 22.05 6.89 -44.03
N SER A 2 21.74 6.32 -45.19
CA SER A 2 22.70 5.53 -45.96
C SER A 2 22.87 6.18 -47.32
N TYR A 3 24.10 6.24 -47.81
CA TYR A 3 24.39 6.64 -49.18
C TYR A 3 24.47 5.40 -50.07
N ASP A 4 23.79 5.42 -51.20
CA ASP A 4 23.92 4.41 -52.25
C ASP A 4 24.78 4.98 -53.39
N SER A 5 25.99 4.44 -53.55
CA SER A 5 26.95 4.88 -54.56
C SER A 5 26.58 4.48 -55.99
N THR A 6 25.65 3.55 -56.17
CA THR A 6 25.21 3.08 -57.49
C THR A 6 24.15 4.01 -58.07
N THR A 7 23.23 4.48 -57.22
CA THR A 7 22.12 5.36 -57.61
C THR A 7 22.35 6.83 -57.28
N GLY A 8 23.36 7.14 -56.45
CA GLY A 8 23.62 8.48 -55.93
C GLY A 8 22.63 8.95 -54.86
N ALA A 9 21.69 8.10 -54.44
CA ALA A 9 20.64 8.46 -53.48
C ALA A 9 21.16 8.46 -52.04
N VAL A 10 20.60 9.36 -51.21
CA VAL A 10 20.79 9.38 -49.76
C VAL A 10 19.45 9.06 -49.11
N SER A 11 19.40 7.99 -48.31
CA SER A 11 18.20 7.65 -47.54
C SER A 11 18.09 8.50 -46.27
N SER A 12 16.85 8.78 -45.86
CA SER A 12 16.61 9.43 -44.57
C SER A 12 17.25 8.62 -43.42
N PRO A 13 17.71 9.27 -42.34
CA PRO A 13 18.01 8.55 -41.11
C PRO A 13 16.76 7.83 -40.59
N THR A 14 16.96 6.80 -39.77
CA THR A 14 15.88 6.10 -39.08
C THR A 14 16.18 6.17 -37.60
N TYR A 15 15.21 6.65 -36.82
CA TYR A 15 15.22 6.63 -35.36
C TYR A 15 14.07 5.73 -34.89
N THR A 16 14.30 4.96 -33.83
CA THR A 16 13.23 4.21 -33.16
C THR A 16 12.95 4.87 -31.82
N VAL A 17 11.75 5.45 -31.68
CA VAL A 17 11.32 6.18 -30.48
C VAL A 17 9.97 5.63 -30.04
N ASN A 18 9.85 5.26 -28.76
CA ASN A 18 8.63 4.67 -28.19
C ASN A 18 8.07 3.51 -29.06
N GLY A 19 8.96 2.69 -29.63
CA GLY A 19 8.59 1.56 -30.50
C GLY A 19 8.20 1.91 -31.94
N ASN A 20 8.22 3.19 -32.34
CA ASN A 20 7.87 3.64 -33.69
C ASN A 20 9.10 4.11 -34.47
N ASN A 21 9.15 3.78 -35.77
CA ASN A 21 10.20 4.28 -36.66
C ASN A 21 9.82 5.65 -37.21
N VAL A 22 10.72 6.62 -37.05
CA VAL A 22 10.60 7.98 -37.60
C VAL A 22 11.87 8.32 -38.37
N ASN A 23 11.75 9.21 -39.36
CA ASN A 23 12.82 9.41 -40.36
C ASN A 23 13.49 10.79 -40.31
N ASN A 24 13.18 11.59 -39.28
CA ASN A 24 13.80 12.88 -39.03
C ASN A 24 13.82 13.19 -37.52
N VAL A 25 14.67 14.13 -37.12
CA VAL A 25 14.88 14.49 -35.71
C VAL A 25 13.67 15.20 -35.11
N GLY A 26 12.95 16.02 -35.89
CA GLY A 26 11.77 16.75 -35.41
C GLY A 26 10.64 15.81 -34.98
N ASP A 27 10.36 14.78 -35.77
CA ASP A 27 9.38 13.75 -35.43
C ASP A 27 9.83 12.90 -34.23
N ALA A 28 11.12 12.59 -34.13
CA ALA A 28 11.69 11.88 -32.98
C ALA A 28 11.50 12.67 -31.68
N ILE A 29 11.79 13.98 -31.69
CA ILE A 29 11.58 14.87 -30.54
C ILE A 29 10.09 14.99 -30.21
N THR A 30 9.23 15.18 -31.22
CA THR A 30 7.78 15.25 -31.04
C THR A 30 7.22 13.96 -30.41
N ALA A 31 7.77 12.81 -30.78
CA ALA A 31 7.38 11.53 -30.18
C ALA A 31 7.82 11.40 -28.71
N LEU A 32 9.00 11.91 -28.34
CA LEU A 32 9.47 11.97 -26.95
C LEU A 32 8.70 12.98 -26.10
N ASP A 33 8.31 14.13 -26.68
CA ASP A 33 7.58 15.21 -26.00
C ASP A 33 6.17 14.80 -25.53
N LYS A 34 5.63 13.71 -26.10
CA LYS A 34 4.41 13.08 -25.61
C LYS A 34 4.55 12.55 -24.18
N GLY A 35 5.77 12.24 -23.74
CA GLY A 35 6.04 11.69 -22.42
C GLY A 35 5.45 10.30 -22.21
N TRP A 36 5.13 9.98 -20.96
CA TRP A 36 4.42 8.76 -20.58
C TRP A 36 3.21 9.09 -19.72
N THR A 37 2.13 8.30 -19.83
CA THR A 37 0.90 8.56 -19.07
C THR A 37 1.00 7.95 -17.68
N LEU A 38 0.81 8.78 -16.64
CA LEU A 38 0.62 8.34 -15.26
C LEU A 38 -0.86 8.43 -14.90
N GLN A 39 -1.38 7.38 -14.24
CA GLN A 39 -2.71 7.34 -13.64
C GLN A 39 -2.64 6.55 -12.33
N SER A 40 -3.54 6.82 -11.39
CA SER A 40 -3.62 6.10 -10.12
C SER A 40 -5.03 5.54 -9.94
N ASN A 41 -5.14 4.28 -9.51
CA ASN A 41 -6.42 3.58 -9.30
C ASN A 41 -7.38 3.68 -10.51
N GLY A 42 -6.83 3.62 -11.73
CA GLY A 42 -7.62 3.70 -12.96
C GLY A 42 -8.16 5.08 -13.32
N SER A 43 -7.74 6.16 -12.62
CA SER A 43 -8.27 7.52 -12.78
C SER A 43 -7.17 8.58 -12.93
N ASN A 44 -7.57 9.79 -13.37
CA ASN A 44 -6.73 10.99 -13.49
C ASN A 44 -5.48 10.82 -14.37
N ALA A 45 -5.65 10.22 -15.55
CA ALA A 45 -4.57 10.05 -16.50
C ALA A 45 -4.01 11.40 -16.99
N ALA A 46 -2.70 11.58 -16.85
CA ALA A 46 -1.99 12.75 -17.36
C ALA A 46 -0.62 12.34 -17.92
N ALA A 47 -0.14 13.05 -18.94
CA ALA A 47 1.20 12.85 -19.46
C ALA A 47 2.23 13.48 -18.51
N VAL A 48 3.27 12.72 -18.18
CA VAL A 48 4.50 13.19 -17.55
C VAL A 48 5.54 13.38 -18.64
N LYS A 49 5.91 14.63 -18.88
CA LYS A 49 6.82 15.06 -19.94
C LYS A 49 8.23 15.29 -19.42
N ALA A 50 9.16 15.55 -20.33
CA ALA A 50 10.52 15.92 -19.97
C ALA A 50 10.52 17.23 -19.15
N GLY A 51 11.15 17.20 -17.98
CA GLY A 51 11.19 18.34 -17.05
C GLY A 51 10.10 18.31 -15.97
N ASP A 52 9.07 17.47 -16.13
CA ASP A 52 8.05 17.31 -15.10
C ASP A 52 8.61 16.59 -13.87
N THR A 53 8.04 16.88 -12.71
CA THR A 53 8.32 16.15 -11.46
C THR A 53 7.12 15.27 -11.12
N VAL A 54 7.39 13.99 -10.86
CA VAL A 54 6.41 13.09 -10.25
C VAL A 54 6.69 13.02 -8.76
N ASP A 55 5.74 13.52 -7.97
CA ASP A 55 5.78 13.39 -6.52
C ASP A 55 5.11 12.07 -6.10
N ILE A 56 5.81 11.27 -5.30
CA ILE A 56 5.35 9.98 -4.80
C ILE A 56 5.42 10.03 -3.28
N GLY A 57 4.25 10.19 -2.65
CA GLY A 57 4.11 10.33 -1.21
C GLY A 57 2.86 9.65 -0.67
N THR A 58 2.48 10.02 0.56
CA THR A 58 1.22 9.60 1.19
C THR A 58 0.15 10.66 1.02
N VAL A 59 -1.12 10.30 1.26
CA VAL A 59 -2.20 11.28 1.31
C VAL A 59 -2.03 12.21 2.52
N ALA A 60 -2.62 13.41 2.44
CA ALA A 60 -2.50 14.39 3.52
C ALA A 60 -3.03 13.82 4.85
N GLY A 61 -2.23 13.93 5.91
CA GLY A 61 -2.57 13.45 7.26
C GLY A 61 -2.35 11.96 7.52
N GLU A 62 -1.93 11.18 6.51
CA GLU A 62 -1.59 9.76 6.69
C GLU A 62 -0.33 9.61 7.56
N THR A 63 -0.46 8.88 8.67
CA THR A 63 0.60 8.66 9.67
C THR A 63 1.02 7.20 9.80
N ASN A 64 0.35 6.25 9.16
CA ASN A 64 0.67 4.83 9.22
C ASN A 64 1.70 4.41 8.17
N LEU A 65 1.70 5.06 7.00
CA LEU A 65 2.62 4.76 5.90
C LEU A 65 3.81 5.70 5.88
N LYS A 66 4.99 5.12 5.64
CA LYS A 66 6.24 5.84 5.40
C LYS A 66 6.70 5.59 3.96
N VAL A 67 6.93 6.67 3.23
CA VAL A 67 7.53 6.65 1.89
C VAL A 67 8.85 7.41 1.94
N THR A 68 9.93 6.79 1.46
CA THR A 68 11.24 7.44 1.36
C THR A 68 11.90 7.13 0.03
N LYS A 69 12.75 8.03 -0.44
CA LYS A 69 13.55 7.84 -1.65
C LYS A 69 15.03 7.76 -1.30
N THR A 70 15.71 6.74 -1.82
CA THR A 70 17.16 6.60 -1.72
C THR A 70 17.71 6.27 -3.11
N GLY A 71 18.46 7.22 -3.70
CA GLY A 71 18.83 7.11 -5.11
C GLY A 71 17.59 6.99 -6.00
N ASN A 72 17.50 5.93 -6.80
CA ASN A 72 16.37 5.64 -7.68
C ASN A 72 15.35 4.65 -7.10
N THR A 73 15.49 4.30 -5.81
CA THR A 73 14.59 3.36 -5.13
C THR A 73 13.61 4.11 -4.26
N ILE A 74 12.31 3.83 -4.46
CA ILE A 74 11.25 4.23 -3.54
C ILE A 74 11.02 3.08 -2.55
N GLN A 75 11.07 3.39 -1.27
CA GLN A 75 10.89 2.44 -0.18
C GLN A 75 9.60 2.76 0.57
N TYR A 76 8.80 1.72 0.76
CA TYR A 76 7.56 1.76 1.54
C TYR A 76 7.75 1.00 2.84
N GLY A 77 7.19 1.53 3.92
CA GLY A 77 7.13 0.86 5.21
C GLY A 77 5.90 1.28 5.99
N LEU A 78 5.53 0.44 6.95
CA LEU A 78 4.57 0.81 8.00
C LEU A 78 5.32 1.45 9.16
N ASN A 79 4.72 2.46 9.78
CA ASN A 79 5.15 2.90 11.10
C ASN A 79 4.92 1.79 12.13
N ARG A 80 5.66 1.86 13.24
CA ARG A 80 5.57 0.84 14.30
C ARG A 80 4.31 1.01 15.14
N ASP A 81 3.97 2.27 15.40
CA ASP A 81 2.70 2.67 15.97
C ASP A 81 1.74 2.97 14.82
N LEU A 82 0.60 2.28 14.83
CA LEU A 82 -0.44 2.44 13.82
C LEU A 82 -1.69 3.03 14.48
N ASP A 83 -2.22 4.08 13.87
CA ASP A 83 -3.50 4.69 14.23
C ASP A 83 -4.58 4.19 13.26
N LEU A 84 -5.45 3.31 13.76
CA LEU A 84 -6.41 2.55 12.96
C LEU A 84 -7.78 2.57 13.62
N ASP A 85 -8.83 2.61 12.81
CA ASP A 85 -10.20 2.43 13.31
C ASP A 85 -10.46 0.99 13.78
N SER A 86 -9.92 0.01 13.04
CA SER A 86 -10.04 -1.41 13.39
C SER A 86 -9.03 -2.31 12.70
N VAL A 87 -8.80 -3.49 13.29
CA VAL A 87 -8.09 -4.62 12.70
C VAL A 87 -9.02 -5.83 12.70
N THR A 88 -9.25 -6.43 11.54
CA THR A 88 -10.07 -7.64 11.39
C THR A 88 -9.21 -8.79 10.86
N THR A 89 -9.23 -9.92 11.56
CA THR A 89 -8.49 -11.15 11.20
C THR A 89 -9.39 -12.37 11.41
N GLY A 90 -9.97 -12.89 10.31
CA GLY A 90 -11.01 -13.90 10.40
C GLY A 90 -12.20 -13.38 11.21
N ASP A 91 -12.61 -14.14 12.23
CA ASP A 91 -13.71 -13.77 13.13
C ASP A 91 -13.32 -12.77 14.23
N SER A 92 -12.02 -12.48 14.38
CA SER A 92 -11.53 -11.54 15.39
C SER A 92 -11.53 -10.11 14.88
N LYS A 93 -12.05 -9.18 15.69
CA LYS A 93 -12.00 -7.75 15.44
C LYS A 93 -11.48 -7.01 16.66
N LEU A 94 -10.44 -6.21 16.47
CA LEU A 94 -9.97 -5.21 17.43
C LEU A 94 -10.40 -3.83 16.94
N ASP A 95 -11.13 -3.07 17.74
CA ASP A 95 -11.51 -1.69 17.45
C ASP A 95 -11.56 -0.83 18.71
N SER A 96 -12.10 0.38 18.60
CA SER A 96 -12.22 1.32 19.72
C SER A 96 -13.07 0.84 20.90
N ASN A 97 -13.81 -0.27 20.78
CA ASN A 97 -14.55 -0.90 21.88
C ASN A 97 -13.77 -2.03 22.58
N GLY A 98 -12.76 -2.61 21.94
CA GLY A 98 -11.96 -3.74 22.44
C GLY A 98 -11.82 -4.87 21.42
N LEU A 99 -11.62 -6.10 21.92
CA LEU A 99 -11.50 -7.32 21.11
C LEU A 99 -12.82 -8.10 21.13
N THR A 100 -13.35 -8.45 19.96
CA THR A 100 -14.50 -9.33 19.81
C THR A 100 -14.16 -10.48 18.87
N ILE A 101 -14.64 -11.69 19.18
CA ILE A 101 -14.59 -12.85 18.28
C ILE A 101 -16.03 -13.22 17.91
N ALA A 102 -16.36 -13.21 16.62
CA ALA A 102 -17.70 -13.58 16.16
C ALA A 102 -18.05 -15.02 16.57
N GLY A 103 -19.19 -15.21 17.24
CA GLY A 103 -19.59 -16.51 17.79
C GLY A 103 -18.73 -17.00 18.98
N GLY A 104 -17.86 -16.15 19.52
CA GLY A 104 -16.92 -16.49 20.58
C GLY A 104 -16.81 -15.42 21.66
N PRO A 105 -15.77 -15.52 22.51
CA PRO A 105 -15.55 -14.58 23.61
C PRO A 105 -15.28 -13.14 23.16
N SER A 106 -15.44 -12.19 24.08
CA SER A 106 -15.06 -10.79 23.88
C SER A 106 -14.45 -10.16 25.13
N VAL A 107 -13.61 -9.15 24.92
CA VAL A 107 -13.04 -8.28 25.95
C VAL A 107 -13.24 -6.84 25.49
N THR A 108 -14.16 -6.13 26.12
CA THR A 108 -14.57 -4.78 25.71
C THR A 108 -14.57 -3.81 26.88
N LYS A 109 -14.83 -2.53 26.61
CA LYS A 109 -15.02 -1.50 27.64
C LYS A 109 -16.10 -1.84 28.67
N THR A 110 -17.07 -2.69 28.34
CA THR A 110 -18.15 -3.09 29.27
C THR A 110 -17.82 -4.33 30.09
N GLY A 111 -16.71 -5.02 29.79
CA GLY A 111 -16.27 -6.22 30.53
C GLY A 111 -15.84 -7.36 29.62
N ILE A 112 -15.81 -8.56 30.20
CA ILE A 112 -15.40 -9.81 29.55
C ILE A 112 -16.63 -10.71 29.42
N ASP A 113 -16.90 -11.20 28.22
CA ASP A 113 -17.91 -12.23 27.96
C ASP A 113 -17.22 -13.50 27.47
N ALA A 114 -17.41 -14.62 28.17
CA ALA A 114 -16.88 -15.92 27.80
C ALA A 114 -17.71 -16.64 26.71
N ALA A 115 -18.85 -16.07 26.31
CA ALA A 115 -19.78 -16.63 25.33
C ALA A 115 -20.21 -18.07 25.67
N GLY A 116 -20.47 -18.33 26.96
CA GLY A 116 -20.86 -19.65 27.47
C GLY A 116 -19.72 -20.69 27.51
N ASN A 117 -18.49 -20.31 27.17
CA ASN A 117 -17.34 -21.22 27.24
C ASN A 117 -16.76 -21.31 28.65
N THR A 118 -16.06 -22.40 28.92
CA THR A 118 -15.29 -22.57 30.16
C THR A 118 -14.08 -21.64 30.16
N ILE A 119 -13.88 -20.90 31.26
CA ILE A 119 -12.63 -20.17 31.52
C ILE A 119 -11.70 -21.12 32.29
N SER A 120 -10.65 -21.60 31.63
CA SER A 120 -9.68 -22.55 32.20
C SER A 120 -8.44 -21.82 32.77
N ASN A 121 -7.63 -22.56 33.54
CA ASN A 121 -6.37 -22.06 34.13
C ASN A 121 -6.54 -20.84 35.05
N VAL A 122 -7.68 -20.75 35.75
CA VAL A 122 -7.92 -19.74 36.78
C VAL A 122 -7.26 -20.18 38.08
N ALA A 123 -6.23 -19.45 38.54
CA ALA A 123 -5.61 -19.67 39.83
C ALA A 123 -6.61 -19.46 40.98
N ALA A 124 -6.34 -20.03 42.17
CA ALA A 124 -7.20 -19.85 43.32
C ALA A 124 -7.23 -18.36 43.73
N GLY A 125 -8.43 -17.78 43.83
CA GLY A 125 -8.62 -16.41 44.30
C GLY A 125 -8.23 -16.24 45.76
N THR A 126 -7.54 -15.16 46.09
CA THR A 126 -7.07 -14.86 47.46
C THR A 126 -7.63 -13.54 47.98
N ASN A 127 -7.93 -12.61 47.07
CA ASN A 127 -8.53 -11.32 47.38
C ASN A 127 -10.05 -11.35 47.20
N ALA A 128 -10.73 -10.39 47.81
CA ALA A 128 -12.19 -10.30 47.80
C ALA A 128 -12.81 -10.16 46.39
N THR A 129 -12.04 -9.69 45.40
CA THR A 129 -12.50 -9.45 44.02
C THR A 129 -11.90 -10.42 43.00
N ASP A 130 -11.19 -11.46 43.46
CA ASP A 130 -10.67 -12.48 42.55
C ASP A 130 -11.80 -13.43 42.12
N ALA A 131 -11.71 -13.96 40.91
CA ALA A 131 -12.57 -15.06 40.50
C ALA A 131 -12.24 -16.33 41.32
N VAL A 132 -13.26 -17.07 41.73
CA VAL A 132 -13.10 -18.38 42.37
C VAL A 132 -13.05 -19.48 41.31
N ASN A 133 -12.12 -20.42 41.43
CA ASN A 133 -12.11 -21.60 40.58
C ASN A 133 -12.90 -22.75 41.24
N LYS A 134 -13.17 -23.83 40.48
CA LYS A 134 -13.98 -24.95 40.97
C LYS A 134 -13.37 -25.64 42.20
N GLY A 135 -12.04 -25.73 42.29
CA GLY A 135 -11.35 -26.37 43.41
C GLY A 135 -11.44 -25.59 44.73
N GLN A 136 -11.83 -24.32 44.71
CA GLN A 136 -12.13 -23.55 45.93
C GLN A 136 -13.59 -23.70 46.37
N LEU A 137 -14.46 -24.18 45.47
CA LEU A 137 -15.86 -24.42 45.75
C LEU A 137 -16.12 -25.84 46.29
N ASP A 138 -15.36 -26.83 45.81
CA ASP A 138 -15.44 -28.24 46.22
C ASP A 138 -14.87 -28.48 47.64
#